data_AF-A0A1F9MW76-F1
#
_entry.id   AF-A0A1F9MW76-F1
#
_cell.length_a   1.000
_cell.length_b   1.000
_cell.length_c   1.000
_cell.angle_alpha   90.00
_cell.angle_beta   90.00
_cell.angle_gamma   90.00
#
_symmetry.space_group_name_H-M   'P 1'
#
loop_
_entity.id
_entity.type
_entity.pdbx_description
1 polymer ?
#
loop_
_entity_poly.entity_id
_entity_poly.type
_entity_poly.pdbx_seq_one_letter_code
_entity_poly.pdbx_strand_id
1 'polypeptide(L)'
;MVQSSAEESRPRRRIVPIVDSRFQWKYTLLIMALGVGLTAIAGALLYRAHMASTRLLDLAQNPQLQAEVMRDDQIFLLYLIVLVILMGVGLGFWGLIVTHRISGPLHIVARYLGVLGSGRYPDMRPLRKRDELQEFFAIFEEAVNAMRTRDLMMMRDIEVAMAEVEQGLRGDNKRGLEYAHQALKRYRSALADSLGAGEGVAVD
;
A
#
# COMPACT_ATOMS: atom_id res chain seq x y z
N MET A 1 -36.16 35.04 22.85
CA MET A 1 -36.13 33.68 23.44
C MET A 1 -36.85 32.76 22.47
N VAL A 2 -36.29 31.74 21.83
CA VAL A 2 -35.07 30.94 22.07
C VAL A 2 -34.59 30.47 20.67
N GLN A 3 -33.29 30.60 20.40
CA GLN A 3 -32.64 29.98 19.24
C GLN A 3 -32.63 28.46 19.45
N SER A 4 -33.23 27.72 18.52
CA SER A 4 -33.12 26.27 18.45
C SER A 4 -31.76 25.91 17.84
N SER A 5 -30.79 25.62 18.70
CA SER A 5 -29.48 25.10 18.34
C SER A 5 -29.65 23.74 17.67
N ALA A 6 -29.56 23.70 16.34
CA ALA A 6 -29.34 22.45 15.62
C ALA A 6 -27.94 21.94 15.97
N GLU A 7 -27.87 20.97 16.89
CA GLU A 7 -26.66 20.16 17.07
C GLU A 7 -26.43 19.37 15.78
N GLU A 8 -25.57 19.93 14.94
CA GLU A 8 -25.02 19.26 13.77
C GLU A 8 -24.19 18.06 14.26
N SER A 9 -24.80 16.87 14.22
CA SER A 9 -24.17 15.62 14.63
C SER A 9 -22.93 15.36 13.77
N ARG A 10 -21.76 15.69 14.31
CA ARG A 10 -20.46 15.43 13.66
C ARG A 10 -20.34 13.94 13.33
N PRO A 11 -20.13 13.54 12.07
CA PRO A 11 -20.02 12.13 11.72
C PRO A 11 -18.83 11.52 12.47
N ARG A 12 -19.10 10.47 13.27
CA ARG A 12 -18.07 9.71 13.98
C ARG A 12 -17.05 9.19 12.96
N ARG A 13 -15.84 9.77 12.95
CA ARG A 13 -14.73 9.30 12.13
C ARG A 13 -14.46 7.85 12.52
N ARG A 14 -14.82 6.89 11.65
CA ARG A 14 -14.46 5.47 11.84
C ARG A 14 -12.93 5.40 11.86
N ILE A 15 -12.37 5.12 13.03
CA ILE A 15 -10.92 5.20 13.29
C ILE A 15 -10.17 4.03 12.63
N VAL A 16 -10.88 2.97 12.24
CA VAL A 16 -10.29 1.79 11.61
C VAL A 16 -11.14 1.40 10.40
N PRO A 17 -10.76 1.79 9.17
CA PRO A 17 -11.35 1.23 7.98
C PRO A 17 -10.71 -0.15 7.80
N ILE A 18 -11.46 -1.21 8.07
CA ILE A 18 -11.09 -2.56 7.62
C ILE A 18 -11.26 -2.52 6.11
N VAL A 19 -10.16 -2.23 5.42
CA VAL A 19 -10.14 -1.97 3.97
C VAL A 19 -10.17 -3.27 3.18
N ASP A 20 -9.36 -4.27 3.59
CA ASP A 20 -9.37 -5.61 3.01
C ASP A 20 -8.87 -6.66 4.02
N SER A 21 -9.82 -7.42 4.58
CA SER A 21 -9.52 -8.49 5.54
C SER A 21 -8.78 -9.67 4.89
N ARG A 22 -8.94 -9.91 3.58
CA ARG A 22 -8.32 -11.06 2.91
C ARG A 22 -6.83 -10.84 2.71
N PHE A 23 -6.44 -9.64 2.30
CA PHE A 23 -5.03 -9.26 2.17
C PHE A 23 -4.32 -9.32 3.53
N GLN A 24 -4.93 -8.73 4.57
CA GLN A 24 -4.36 -8.71 5.92
C GLN A 24 -4.07 -10.10 6.47
N TRP A 25 -5.05 -11.01 6.44
CA TRP A 25 -4.87 -12.36 6.96
C TRP A 25 -3.90 -13.20 6.14
N LYS A 26 -3.91 -13.09 4.80
CA LYS A 26 -2.99 -13.84 3.94
C LYS A 26 -1.53 -13.59 4.31
N TYR A 27 -1.13 -12.33 4.43
CA TYR A 27 0.26 -11.97 4.71
C TYR A 27 0.61 -12.08 6.20
N THR A 28 -0.31 -11.76 7.11
CA THR A 28 -0.08 -11.94 8.54
C THR A 28 0.13 -13.41 8.89
N LEU A 29 -0.71 -14.32 8.36
CA LEU A 29 -0.53 -15.76 8.55
C LEU A 29 0.76 -16.27 7.91
N LEU A 30 1.15 -15.74 6.74
CA LEU A 30 2.39 -16.12 6.09
C LEU A 30 3.62 -15.74 6.93
N ILE A 31 3.67 -14.51 7.45
CA ILE A 31 4.77 -14.05 8.32
C ILE A 31 4.79 -14.84 9.63
N MET A 32 3.62 -15.06 10.24
CA MET A 32 3.50 -15.84 11.47
C MET A 32 3.94 -17.30 11.26
N ALA A 33 3.51 -17.95 10.18
CA ALA A 33 3.88 -19.33 9.86
C ALA A 33 5.39 -19.44 9.58
N LEU A 34 5.96 -18.50 8.84
CA LEU A 34 7.39 -18.49 8.54
C LEU A 34 8.23 -18.27 9.80
N GLY A 35 7.84 -17.33 10.65
CA GLY A 35 8.54 -17.06 11.90
C GLY A 35 8.41 -18.21 12.92
N VAL A 36 7.20 -18.72 13.14
CA VAL A 36 6.98 -19.90 14.01
C VAL A 36 7.72 -21.11 13.46
N GLY A 37 7.72 -21.33 12.14
CA GLY A 37 8.49 -22.40 11.49
C GLY A 37 9.99 -22.28 11.75
N LEU A 38 10.56 -21.08 11.58
CA LEU A 38 11.97 -20.83 11.85
C LEU A 38 12.30 -21.04 13.33
N THR A 39 11.45 -20.56 14.25
CA THR A 39 11.61 -20.77 15.69
C THR A 39 11.49 -22.25 16.07
N ALA A 40 10.58 -23.00 15.45
CA ALA A 40 10.44 -24.43 15.70
C ALA A 40 11.66 -25.22 15.21
N ILE A 41 12.20 -24.87 14.05
CA ILE A 41 13.44 -25.48 13.53
C ILE A 41 14.61 -25.17 14.47
N ALA A 42 14.81 -23.90 14.85
CA ALA A 42 15.86 -23.52 15.78
C ALA A 42 15.68 -24.20 17.15
N GLY A 43 14.45 -24.27 17.65
CA GLY A 43 14.11 -24.99 18.88
C GLY A 43 14.43 -26.47 18.81
N ALA A 44 14.14 -27.14 17.68
CA ALA A 44 14.49 -28.54 17.48
C ALA A 44 16.01 -28.76 17.44
N LEU A 45 16.76 -27.85 16.83
CA LEU A 45 18.24 -27.90 16.84
C LEU A 45 18.80 -27.67 18.24
N LEU A 46 18.26 -26.70 18.99
CA LEU A 46 18.63 -26.45 20.38
C LEU A 46 18.32 -27.65 21.27
N TYR A 47 17.16 -28.27 21.11
CA TYR A 47 16.79 -29.47 21.86
C TYR A 47 17.72 -30.65 21.54
N ARG A 48 18.09 -30.83 20.27
CA ARG A 48 19.08 -31.85 19.86
C ARG A 48 20.46 -31.57 20.48
N ALA A 49 20.90 -30.32 20.48
CA ALA A 49 22.17 -29.92 21.08
C ALA A 49 22.15 -30.15 22.61
N HIS A 50 21.06 -29.75 23.27
CA HIS A 50 20.85 -29.95 24.70
C HIS A 50 20.91 -31.45 25.08
N MET A 51 20.18 -32.29 24.35
CA MET A 51 20.20 -33.75 24.54
C MET A 51 21.59 -34.38 24.33
N ALA A 52 22.40 -33.83 23.41
CA ALA A 52 23.77 -34.29 23.21
C ALA A 52 24.67 -33.96 24.42
N SER A 53 24.48 -32.79 25.04
CA SER A 53 25.18 -32.39 26.26
C SER A 53 24.77 -33.23 27.46
N THR A 54 23.47 -33.51 27.61
CA THR A 54 22.94 -34.29 28.73
C THR A 54 23.35 -35.76 28.70
N ARG A 55 23.51 -36.37 27.52
CA ARG A 55 23.98 -37.77 27.37
C ARG A 55 25.36 -38.00 27.99
N LEU A 56 26.24 -37.00 27.99
CA LEU A 56 27.57 -37.10 28.60
C LEU A 56 27.48 -37.22 30.13
N LEU A 57 26.48 -36.60 30.76
CA LEU A 57 26.24 -36.69 32.20
C LEU A 57 25.63 -38.03 32.60
N ASP A 58 24.81 -38.64 31.73
CA ASP A 58 24.15 -39.93 31.99
C ASP A 58 25.16 -41.09 32.13
N LEU A 59 26.30 -41.01 31.42
CA LEU A 59 27.43 -41.94 31.55
C LEU A 59 28.06 -41.96 32.96
N ALA A 60 27.85 -40.93 33.79
CA ALA A 60 28.37 -40.86 35.15
C ALA A 60 27.59 -41.72 36.16
N GLN A 61 26.47 -42.35 35.75
CA GLN A 61 25.66 -43.31 36.54
C GLN A 61 25.25 -42.83 37.95
N ASN A 62 25.03 -41.53 38.15
CA ASN A 62 24.61 -40.96 39.43
C ASN A 62 23.08 -40.75 39.47
N PRO A 63 22.31 -41.49 40.31
CA PRO A 63 20.85 -41.43 40.33
C PRO A 63 20.29 -40.06 40.74
N GLN A 64 20.98 -39.36 41.64
CA GLN A 64 20.59 -38.00 42.06
C GLN A 64 20.74 -36.98 40.93
N LEU A 65 21.82 -37.12 40.14
CA LEU A 65 22.10 -36.25 39.00
C LEU A 65 21.08 -36.44 37.86
N GLN A 66 20.65 -37.69 37.63
CA GLN A 66 19.62 -38.00 36.63
C GLN A 66 18.28 -37.34 36.95
N ALA A 67 17.88 -37.31 38.24
CA ALA A 67 16.63 -36.66 38.64
C ALA A 67 16.66 -35.14 38.44
N GLU A 68 17.81 -34.49 38.67
CA GLU A 68 18.00 -33.06 38.40
C GLU A 68 17.94 -32.76 36.91
N VAL A 69 18.64 -33.55 36.11
CA VAL A 69 18.64 -33.45 34.63
C VAL A 69 17.23 -33.57 34.04
N MET A 70 16.43 -34.54 34.48
CA MET A 70 15.06 -34.71 33.97
C MET A 70 14.18 -33.50 34.27
N ARG A 71 14.39 -32.85 35.41
CA ARG A 71 13.66 -31.63 35.79
C ARG A 71 14.08 -30.45 34.92
N ASP A 72 15.37 -30.30 34.66
CA ASP A 72 15.90 -29.25 33.79
C ASP A 72 15.41 -29.43 32.34
N ASP A 73 15.32 -30.66 31.84
CA ASP A 73 14.77 -30.96 30.52
C ASP A 73 13.30 -30.54 30.40
N GLN A 74 12.48 -30.78 31.44
CA GLN A 74 11.07 -30.34 31.47
C GLN A 74 10.96 -28.82 31.48
N ILE A 75 11.79 -28.13 32.27
CA ILE A 75 11.81 -26.67 32.34
C ILE A 75 12.28 -26.08 31.00
N PHE A 76 13.30 -26.68 30.37
CA PHE A 76 13.79 -26.28 29.06
C PHE A 76 12.70 -26.40 27.99
N LEU A 77 11.99 -27.53 27.94
CA LEU A 77 10.87 -27.73 27.02
C LEU A 77 9.72 -26.74 27.25
N LEU A 78 9.39 -26.46 28.51
CA LEU A 78 8.40 -25.45 28.87
C LEU A 78 8.79 -24.07 28.32
N TYR A 79 10.05 -23.64 28.52
CA TYR A 79 10.54 -22.37 27.98
C TYR A 79 10.48 -22.32 26.45
N LEU A 80 10.81 -23.42 25.76
CA LEU A 80 10.74 -23.49 24.30
C LEU A 80 9.30 -23.34 23.80
N ILE A 81 8.33 -24.00 24.44
CA ILE A 81 6.91 -23.88 24.11
C ILE A 81 6.42 -22.45 24.35
N VAL A 82 6.73 -21.87 25.50
CA VAL A 82 6.38 -20.49 25.85
C VAL A 82 6.97 -19.50 24.85
N LEU A 83 8.23 -19.70 24.44
CA LEU A 83 8.90 -18.88 23.43
C LEU A 83 8.19 -18.95 22.08
N VAL A 84 7.83 -20.13 21.60
CA VAL A 84 7.12 -20.30 20.32
C VAL A 84 5.76 -19.60 20.34
N ILE A 85 5.00 -19.75 21.43
CA ILE A 85 3.70 -19.09 21.59
C ILE A 85 3.88 -17.57 21.59
N LEU A 86 4.82 -17.05 22.40
CA LEU A 86 5.08 -15.63 22.52
C LEU A 86 5.54 -15.02 21.19
N MET A 87 6.40 -15.73 20.46
CA MET A 87 6.86 -15.32 19.14
C MET A 87 5.71 -15.30 18.12
N GLY A 88 4.85 -16.32 18.12
CA GLY A 88 3.67 -16.38 17.25
C GLY A 88 2.70 -15.22 17.49
N VAL A 89 2.41 -14.91 18.75
CA VAL A 89 1.55 -13.77 19.13
C VAL A 89 2.20 -12.45 18.74
N GLY A 90 3.50 -12.28 19.03
CA GLY A 90 4.26 -11.07 18.70
C GLY A 90 4.29 -10.81 17.20
N LEU A 91 4.61 -11.83 16.40
CA LEU A 91 4.61 -11.74 14.94
C LEU A 91 3.21 -11.52 14.35
N GLY A 92 2.18 -12.15 14.92
CA GLY A 92 0.80 -11.91 14.50
C GLY A 92 0.37 -10.47 14.72
N PHE A 93 0.65 -9.91 15.90
CA PHE A 93 0.35 -8.51 16.22
C PHE A 93 1.16 -7.54 15.35
N TRP A 94 2.46 -7.79 15.19
CA TRP A 94 3.32 -6.99 14.33
C TRP A 94 2.88 -7.04 12.85
N GLY A 95 2.60 -8.24 12.33
CA GLY A 95 2.13 -8.44 10.97
C GLY A 95 0.80 -7.73 10.70
N LEU A 96 -0.11 -7.72 11.67
CA LEU A 96 -1.36 -6.98 11.57
C LEU A 96 -1.13 -5.46 11.49
N ILE A 97 -0.23 -4.91 12.32
CA ILE A 97 0.12 -3.49 12.29
C ILE A 97 0.69 -3.10 10.93
N VAL A 98 1.69 -3.85 10.45
CA VAL A 98 2.35 -3.57 9.16
C VAL A 98 1.35 -3.64 8.03
N THR A 99 0.51 -4.69 8.00
CA THR A 99 -0.42 -4.89 6.88
C THR A 99 -1.53 -3.84 6.87
N HIS A 100 -1.94 -3.34 8.04
CA HIS A 100 -2.85 -2.19 8.12
C HIS A 100 -2.24 -0.91 7.56
N ARG A 101 -0.96 -0.63 7.85
CA ARG A 101 -0.25 0.57 7.36
C ARG A 101 -0.03 0.58 5.84
N ILE A 102 -0.11 -0.58 5.18
CA ILE A 102 0.00 -0.73 3.73
C ILE A 102 -1.38 -0.75 3.05
N SER A 103 -2.33 -1.51 3.58
CA SER A 103 -3.64 -1.74 2.96
C SER A 103 -4.49 -0.46 2.86
N GLY A 104 -4.42 0.42 3.86
CA GLY A 104 -5.18 1.68 3.88
C GLY A 104 -4.91 2.57 2.67
N PRO A 105 -3.66 3.03 2.47
CA PRO A 105 -3.30 3.83 1.31
C PRO A 105 -3.55 3.15 -0.03
N LEU A 106 -3.33 1.84 -0.11
CA LEU A 106 -3.52 1.08 -1.35
C LEU A 106 -4.95 1.18 -1.88
N HIS A 107 -5.95 1.12 -0.99
CA HIS A 107 -7.35 1.26 -1.39
C HIS A 107 -7.74 2.68 -1.79
N ILE A 108 -7.11 3.69 -1.19
CA ILE A 108 -7.29 5.08 -1.61
C ILE A 108 -6.77 5.24 -3.03
N VAL A 109 -5.59 4.70 -3.34
CA VAL A 109 -5.03 4.75 -4.69
C VAL A 109 -5.89 3.97 -5.68
N ALA A 110 -6.39 2.78 -5.32
CA ALA A 110 -7.32 2.03 -6.17
C ALA A 110 -8.59 2.84 -6.50
N ARG A 111 -9.13 3.58 -5.52
CA ARG A 111 -10.27 4.48 -5.74
C ARG A 111 -9.90 5.64 -6.67
N TYR A 112 -8.74 6.26 -6.48
CA TYR A 112 -8.26 7.35 -7.34
C TYR A 112 -8.03 6.89 -8.77
N LEU A 113 -7.48 5.70 -8.96
CA LEU A 113 -7.37 5.06 -10.28
C LEU A 113 -8.74 4.79 -10.90
N GLY A 114 -9.73 4.38 -10.12
CA GLY A 114 -11.11 4.23 -10.61
C GLY A 114 -11.73 5.55 -11.08
N VAL A 115 -11.47 6.66 -10.36
CA VAL A 115 -11.89 8.00 -10.77
C VAL A 115 -11.17 8.42 -12.06
N LEU A 116 -9.86 8.21 -12.13
CA LEU A 116 -9.05 8.51 -13.30
C LEU A 116 -9.49 7.72 -14.54
N GLY A 117 -9.77 6.42 -14.37
CA GLY A 117 -10.30 5.54 -15.42
C GLY A 117 -11.70 5.95 -15.90
N SER A 118 -12.44 6.75 -15.13
CA SER A 118 -13.71 7.36 -15.55
C SER A 118 -13.54 8.70 -16.28
N GLY A 119 -12.31 9.10 -16.61
CA GLY A 119 -11.98 10.35 -17.29
C GLY A 119 -12.04 11.59 -16.39
N ARG A 120 -12.06 11.42 -15.06
CA ARG A 120 -12.09 12.52 -14.09
C ARG A 120 -10.83 12.55 -13.26
N TYR A 121 -10.44 13.74 -12.79
CA TYR A 121 -9.32 13.88 -11.88
C TYR A 121 -9.78 13.76 -10.41
N PRO A 122 -9.19 12.85 -9.61
CA PRO A 122 -9.50 12.75 -8.19
C PRO A 122 -8.99 13.98 -7.42
N ASP A 123 -9.71 14.37 -6.38
CA ASP A 123 -9.23 15.33 -5.39
C ASP A 123 -8.31 14.62 -4.40
N MET A 124 -7.01 14.84 -4.52
CA MET A 124 -6.00 14.14 -3.74
C MET A 124 -5.86 14.74 -2.35
N ARG A 125 -5.73 13.85 -1.37
CA ARG A 125 -5.43 14.21 0.01
C ARG A 125 -4.15 13.52 0.43
N PRO A 126 -3.27 14.20 1.18
CA PRO A 126 -2.01 13.60 1.62
C PRO A 126 -2.26 12.37 2.49
N LEU A 127 -1.39 11.36 2.33
CA LEU A 127 -1.36 10.18 3.19
C LEU A 127 -0.99 10.53 4.63
N ARG A 128 -1.28 9.61 5.56
CA ARG A 128 -0.87 9.80 6.95
C ARG A 128 0.65 9.63 7.04
N LYS A 129 1.31 10.46 7.86
CA LYS A 129 2.78 10.43 8.09
C LYS A 129 3.38 9.08 8.50
N ARG A 130 2.57 8.11 8.92
CA ARG A 130 3.02 6.79 9.33
C ARG A 130 2.65 5.71 8.32
N ASP A 131 2.20 6.06 7.13
CA ASP A 131 1.89 5.04 6.13
C ASP A 131 3.17 4.66 5.37
N GLU A 132 3.31 3.38 5.01
CA GLU A 132 4.53 2.87 4.36
C GLU A 132 4.61 3.29 2.88
N LEU A 133 3.45 3.54 2.24
CA LEU A 133 3.36 3.86 0.81
C LEU A 133 3.47 5.37 0.51
N GLN A 134 4.14 6.14 1.36
CA GLN A 134 4.26 7.60 1.19
C GLN A 134 4.99 8.00 -0.08
N GLU A 135 6.14 7.38 -0.36
CA GLU A 135 6.93 7.67 -1.56
C GLU A 135 6.17 7.29 -2.84
N PHE A 136 5.59 6.09 -2.87
CA PHE A 136 4.72 5.66 -3.96
C PHE A 136 3.57 6.64 -4.19
N PHE A 137 2.92 7.11 -3.12
CA PHE A 137 1.83 8.07 -3.23
C PHE A 137 2.28 9.43 -3.75
N ALA A 138 3.45 9.92 -3.32
CA ALA A 138 4.00 11.19 -3.81
C ALA A 138 4.24 11.14 -5.32
N ILE A 139 4.83 10.05 -5.83
CA ILE A 139 5.04 9.84 -7.27
C ILE A 139 3.70 9.74 -8.00
N PHE A 140 2.73 9.01 -7.43
CA PHE A 140 1.38 8.90 -8.00
C PHE A 140 0.67 10.26 -8.09
N GLU A 141 0.77 11.08 -7.03
CA GLU A 141 0.21 12.43 -6.98
C GLU A 141 0.85 13.34 -8.03
N GLU A 142 2.17 13.31 -8.16
CA GLU A 142 2.91 14.06 -9.19
C GLU A 142 2.45 13.67 -10.60
N ALA A 143 2.34 12.36 -10.89
CA ALA A 143 1.89 11.87 -12.18
C ALA A 143 0.48 12.35 -12.54
N VAL A 144 -0.46 12.29 -11.60
CA VAL A 144 -1.83 12.76 -11.84
C VAL A 144 -1.91 14.28 -11.98
N ASN A 145 -1.11 15.03 -11.21
CA ASN A 145 -1.04 16.48 -11.37
C ASN A 145 -0.42 16.88 -12.71
N ALA A 146 0.57 16.14 -13.20
CA ALA A 146 1.13 16.34 -14.53
C ALA A 146 0.08 16.08 -15.62
N MET A 147 -0.69 14.99 -15.52
CA MET A 147 -1.81 14.71 -16.43
C MET A 147 -2.87 15.82 -16.40
N ARG A 148 -3.31 16.22 -15.20
CA ARG A 148 -4.30 17.30 -15.03
C ARG A 148 -3.81 18.60 -15.67
N THR A 149 -2.57 18.98 -15.41
CA THR A 149 -1.97 20.21 -15.94
C THR A 149 -1.90 20.17 -17.46
N ARG A 150 -1.46 19.04 -18.04
CA ARG A 150 -1.43 18.84 -19.49
C ARG A 150 -2.82 19.00 -20.11
N ASP A 151 -3.83 18.34 -19.54
CA ASP A 151 -5.19 18.38 -20.09
C ASP A 151 -5.82 19.79 -19.98
N LEU A 152 -5.52 20.53 -18.90
CA LEU A 152 -5.93 21.94 -18.76
C LEU A 152 -5.28 22.83 -19.82
N MET A 153 -3.99 22.64 -20.11
CA MET A 153 -3.31 23.37 -21.19
C MET A 153 -3.95 23.06 -22.55
N MET A 154 -4.23 21.78 -22.82
CA MET A 154 -4.89 21.36 -24.07
C MET A 154 -6.29 21.96 -24.21
N MET A 155 -7.08 21.99 -23.14
CA MET A 155 -8.42 22.58 -23.16
C MET A 155 -8.36 24.07 -23.50
N ARG A 156 -7.43 24.82 -22.89
CA ARG A 156 -7.22 26.24 -23.19
C ARG A 156 -6.86 26.46 -24.67
N ASP A 157 -5.96 25.64 -25.23
CA ASP A 157 -5.55 25.79 -26.63
C ASP A 157 -6.72 25.49 -27.60
N ILE A 158 -7.62 24.57 -27.25
CA ILE A 158 -8.86 24.31 -27.99
C ILE A 158 -9.82 25.50 -27.90
N GLU A 159 -10.03 26.08 -26.71
CA GLU A 159 -10.91 27.23 -26.51
C GLU A 159 -10.47 28.44 -27.35
N VAL A 160 -9.16 28.71 -27.41
CA VAL A 160 -8.60 29.77 -28.26
C VAL A 160 -8.84 29.47 -29.74
N ALA A 161 -8.57 28.23 -30.18
CA ALA A 161 -8.79 27.83 -31.56
C ALA A 161 -10.28 27.94 -31.97
N MET A 162 -11.20 27.56 -31.09
CA MET A 162 -12.64 27.69 -31.31
C MET A 162 -13.07 29.16 -31.46
N ALA A 163 -12.57 30.05 -30.60
CA ALA A 163 -12.89 31.47 -30.65
C ALA A 163 -12.42 32.14 -31.96
N GLU A 164 -11.24 31.77 -32.44
CA GLU A 164 -10.71 32.29 -33.70
C GLU A 164 -11.46 31.76 -34.92
N VAL A 165 -11.86 30.49 -34.92
CA VAL A 165 -12.73 29.93 -35.97
C VAL A 165 -14.07 30.65 -35.99
N GLU A 166 -14.69 30.91 -34.84
CA GLU A 166 -15.95 31.65 -34.76
C GLU A 166 -15.82 33.09 -35.32
N GLN A 167 -14.72 33.78 -35.02
CA GLN A 167 -14.44 35.10 -35.58
C GLN A 167 -14.16 35.05 -37.09
N GLY A 168 -13.42 34.04 -37.56
CA GLY A 168 -13.15 33.81 -38.98
C GLY A 168 -14.37 33.35 -39.78
N LEU A 169 -15.42 32.82 -39.13
CA LEU A 169 -16.71 32.58 -39.76
C LEU A 169 -17.56 33.86 -39.85
N ARG A 170 -17.31 34.86 -39.00
CA ARG A 170 -18.01 36.16 -38.97
C ARG A 170 -17.36 37.25 -39.85
N GLY A 171 -16.18 37.02 -40.42
CA GLY A 171 -15.47 37.94 -41.32
C GLY A 171 -14.26 37.28 -42.00
N ASP A 172 -13.52 37.97 -42.88
CA ASP A 172 -12.37 37.39 -43.60
C ASP A 172 -11.08 37.35 -42.75
N ASN A 173 -11.13 36.69 -41.58
CA ASN A 173 -10.01 36.61 -40.63
C ASN A 173 -9.14 35.35 -40.87
N LYS A 174 -8.46 35.30 -42.02
CA LYS A 174 -7.58 34.18 -42.41
C LYS A 174 -6.47 33.88 -41.39
N ARG A 175 -5.93 34.89 -40.72
CA ARG A 175 -4.86 34.75 -39.73
C ARG A 175 -5.31 33.99 -38.47
N GLY A 176 -6.53 34.25 -37.99
CA GLY A 176 -7.11 33.49 -36.88
C GLY A 176 -7.38 32.04 -37.26
N LEU A 177 -7.88 31.79 -38.48
CA LEU A 177 -8.08 30.42 -38.98
C LEU A 177 -6.76 29.63 -39.08
N GLU A 178 -5.66 30.27 -39.49
CA GLU A 178 -4.32 29.66 -39.53
C GLU A 178 -3.80 29.31 -38.12
N TYR A 179 -3.99 30.19 -37.14
CA TYR A 179 -3.59 29.93 -35.75
C TYR A 179 -4.41 28.77 -35.16
N ALA A 180 -5.74 28.78 -35.30
CA ALA A 180 -6.60 27.69 -34.86
C ALA A 180 -6.20 26.34 -35.48
N HIS A 181 -5.90 26.32 -36.77
CA HIS A 181 -5.41 25.11 -37.45
C HIS A 181 -4.08 24.62 -36.87
N GLN A 182 -3.17 25.53 -36.53
CA GLN A 182 -1.87 25.19 -35.93
C GLN A 182 -2.03 24.66 -34.50
N ALA A 183 -2.93 25.25 -33.70
CA ALA A 183 -3.25 24.78 -32.34
C ALA A 183 -3.84 23.35 -32.37
N LEU A 184 -4.79 23.08 -33.26
CA LEU A 184 -5.36 21.74 -33.43
C LEU A 184 -4.32 20.69 -33.90
N LYS A 185 -3.37 21.09 -34.75
CA LYS A 185 -2.24 20.21 -35.14
C LYS A 185 -1.37 19.85 -33.94
N ARG A 186 -1.04 20.82 -33.08
CA ARG A 186 -0.25 20.58 -31.85
C ARG A 186 -0.99 19.66 -30.88
N TYR A 187 -2.30 19.84 -30.72
CA TYR A 187 -3.13 18.94 -29.93
C TYR A 187 -3.08 17.50 -30.47
N ARG A 188 -3.27 17.33 -31.78
CA ARG A 188 -3.20 16.01 -32.42
C ARG A 188 -1.85 15.34 -32.22
N SER A 189 -0.73 16.06 -32.36
CA SER A 189 0.60 15.48 -32.16
C SER A 189 0.81 15.07 -30.70
N ALA A 190 0.47 15.94 -29.74
CA ALA A 190 0.62 15.62 -28.31
C ALA A 190 -0.24 14.43 -27.87
N LEU A 191 -1.46 14.31 -28.41
CA LEU A 191 -2.32 13.16 -28.18
C LEU A 191 -1.74 11.89 -28.82
N ALA A 192 -1.23 11.97 -30.04
CA ALA A 192 -0.58 10.86 -30.73
C ALA A 192 0.65 10.35 -29.96
N ASP A 193 1.49 11.25 -29.44
CA ASP A 193 2.64 10.90 -28.61
C ASP A 193 2.21 10.15 -27.34
N SER A 194 1.12 10.60 -26.71
CA SER A 194 0.58 9.95 -25.49
C SER A 194 -0.02 8.56 -25.75
N LEU A 195 -0.61 8.34 -26.93
CA LEU A 195 -1.16 7.05 -27.34
C LEU A 195 -0.06 6.09 -27.82
N GLY A 196 0.95 6.61 -28.54
CA GLY A 196 2.08 5.85 -29.05
C GLY A 196 3.06 5.39 -27.96
N ALA A 197 3.22 6.17 -26.87
CA ALA A 197 3.95 5.72 -25.68
C ALA A 197 3.29 4.50 -24.99
N GLY A 198 1.99 4.30 -25.18
CA GLY A 198 1.24 3.16 -24.64
C GLY A 198 1.41 1.84 -25.42
N GLU A 199 1.70 1.90 -26.72
CA GLU A 199 1.91 0.70 -27.56
C GLU A 199 3.24 -0.01 -27.27
N GLY A 200 4.19 0.66 -26.60
CA GLY A 200 5.49 0.09 -26.19
C GLY A 200 5.52 -0.55 -24.80
N VAL A 201 4.42 -0.50 -24.03
CA VAL A 201 4.31 -1.06 -22.66
C VAL A 201 3.31 -2.23 -22.63
N ALA A 202 3.34 -3.05 -23.69
CA ALA A 202 2.79 -4.41 -23.61
C ALA A 202 3.77 -5.24 -22.76
N VAL A 203 3.29 -5.57 -21.57
CA VAL A 203 3.97 -6.31 -20.49
C VAL A 203 4.44 -7.69 -21.00
N ASP A 204 5.75 -7.93 -20.92
CA ASP A 204 6.36 -9.25 -20.75
C ASP A 204 6.25 -9.70 -19.28
#